data_AF-A0A7V2G635-F1
#
_entry.id   AF-A0A7V2G635-F1
#
_cell.length_a   1.000
_cell.length_b   1.000
_cell.length_c   1.000
_cell.angle_alpha   90.00
_cell.angle_beta   90.00
_cell.angle_gamma   90.00
#
_symmetry.space_group_name_H-M   'P 1'
#
loop_
_entity.id
_entity.type
_entity.pdbx_description
1 polymer ?
#
loop_
_entity_poly.entity_id
_entity_poly.type
_entity_poly.pdbx_seq_one_letter_code
_entity_poly.pdbx_strand_id
1 'polypeptide(L)'
;MILEAYRNRFRAFPTGDNREIVNALTGANPERLPFFPRDHPNLNASGEWVDRWSTPLFFHHLASDVIEIRSAGPDRTLYSADDVVGGSPEELRANIRR
;
A
#
# COMPACT_ATOMS: atom_id res chain seq x y z
N MET A 1 -8.06 4.06 -6.14
CA MET A 1 -6.75 3.73 -5.55
C MET A 1 -6.02 2.73 -6.45
N ILE A 2 -4.69 2.79 -6.56
CA ILE A 2 -3.90 1.95 -7.51
C ILE A 2 -3.92 0.46 -7.19
N LEU A 3 -3.98 0.10 -5.90
CA LEU A 3 -4.07 -1.29 -5.45
C LEU A 3 -5.39 -1.94 -5.90
N GLU A 4 -6.49 -1.19 -5.92
CA GLU A 4 -7.76 -1.67 -6.49
C GLU A 4 -7.66 -1.91 -8.00
N ALA A 5 -6.90 -1.07 -8.73
CA ALA A 5 -6.67 -1.32 -10.15
C ALA A 5 -5.88 -2.63 -10.35
N TYR A 6 -4.86 -2.88 -9.54
CA TYR A 6 -4.11 -4.14 -9.54
C TYR A 6 -5.03 -5.32 -9.23
N ARG A 7 -5.84 -5.23 -8.17
CA ARG A 7 -6.82 -6.25 -7.79
C ARG A 7 -7.85 -6.51 -8.88
N ASN A 8 -8.37 -5.47 -9.53
CA ASN A 8 -9.33 -5.65 -10.61
C ASN A 8 -8.74 -6.41 -11.80
N ARG A 9 -7.43 -6.22 -12.05
CA ARG A 9 -6.71 -6.89 -13.13
C ARG A 9 -6.34 -8.34 -12.81
N PHE A 10 -5.79 -8.59 -11.63
CA PHE A 10 -5.23 -9.89 -11.24
C PHE A 10 -6.10 -10.70 -10.28
N ARG A 11 -7.25 -10.14 -9.88
CA ARG A 11 -8.19 -10.71 -8.89
C ARG A 11 -7.59 -10.92 -7.49
N ALA A 12 -6.42 -10.33 -7.22
CA ALA A 12 -5.73 -10.37 -5.95
C ALA A 12 -4.90 -9.09 -5.74
N PHE A 13 -4.65 -8.71 -4.49
CA PHE A 13 -3.67 -7.66 -4.17
C PHE A 13 -2.24 -8.16 -4.34
N PRO A 14 -1.26 -7.27 -4.61
CA PRO A 14 0.15 -7.65 -4.54
C PRO A 14 0.49 -8.01 -3.09
N THR A 15 1.29 -9.06 -2.89
CA THR A 15 1.65 -9.56 -1.56
C THR A 15 3.14 -9.38 -1.29
N GLY A 16 3.50 -9.24 -0.01
CA GLY A 16 4.89 -9.19 0.43
C GLY A 16 5.17 -7.98 1.33
N ASP A 17 6.45 -7.66 1.48
CA ASP A 17 6.89 -6.41 2.10
C ASP A 17 6.58 -5.18 1.21
N ASN A 18 6.81 -3.97 1.73
CA ASN A 18 6.56 -2.72 1.02
C ASN A 18 7.24 -2.71 -0.37
N ARG A 19 8.49 -3.14 -0.45
CA ARG A 19 9.27 -3.11 -1.68
C ARG A 19 8.81 -4.19 -2.67
N GLU A 20 8.39 -5.35 -2.20
CA GLU A 20 7.77 -6.39 -3.03
C GLU A 20 6.46 -5.90 -3.65
N ILE A 21 5.63 -5.21 -2.87
CA ILE A 21 4.40 -4.57 -3.33
C ILE A 21 4.71 -3.49 -4.38
N VAL A 22 5.68 -2.60 -4.12
CA VAL A 22 6.10 -1.59 -5.10
C VAL A 22 6.63 -2.24 -6.38
N ASN A 23 7.42 -3.30 -6.27
CA ASN A 23 7.93 -4.02 -7.44
C ASN A 23 6.79 -4.59 -8.28
N ALA A 24 5.80 -5.24 -7.65
CA ALA A 24 4.63 -5.75 -8.35
C ALA A 24 3.86 -4.65 -9.07
N LEU A 25 3.68 -3.49 -8.43
CA LEU A 25 2.99 -2.34 -9.01
C LEU A 25 3.79 -1.63 -10.11
N THR A 26 5.12 -1.72 -10.09
CA THR A 26 6.01 -1.13 -11.11
C THR A 26 6.38 -2.12 -12.22
N GLY A 27 5.65 -3.23 -12.33
CA GLY A 27 5.73 -4.16 -13.46
C GLY A 27 6.38 -5.51 -13.16
N ALA A 28 6.77 -5.81 -11.92
CA ALA A 28 7.14 -7.18 -11.51
C ALA A 28 5.89 -8.02 -11.19
N ASN A 29 4.93 -8.03 -12.11
CA ASN A 29 3.68 -8.77 -12.03
C ASN A 29 3.53 -9.71 -13.27
N PRO A 30 2.58 -10.65 -13.27
CA PRO A 30 2.50 -11.69 -14.31
C PRO A 30 2.44 -11.16 -15.75
N GLU A 31 1.88 -9.98 -15.95
CA GLU A 31 1.72 -9.35 -17.27
C GLU A 31 2.79 -8.30 -17.60
N ARG A 32 3.75 -8.07 -16.69
CA ARG A 32 4.78 -7.02 -16.81
C ARG A 32 4.19 -5.63 -17.05
N LEU A 33 3.00 -5.37 -16.53
CA LEU A 33 2.28 -4.12 -16.71
C LEU A 33 2.57 -3.16 -15.55
N PRO A 34 3.30 -2.05 -15.76
CA PRO A 34 3.48 -1.06 -14.69
C PRO A 34 2.17 -0.28 -14.46
N PHE A 35 1.69 -0.29 -13.22
CA PHE A 35 0.54 0.52 -12.77
C PHE A 35 0.98 1.94 -12.40
N PHE A 36 2.23 2.13 -11.95
CA PHE A 36 2.87 3.43 -11.77
C PHE A 36 4.39 3.34 -12.00
N PRO A 37 5.09 4.46 -12.22
CA PRO A 37 6.49 4.43 -12.62
C PRO A 37 7.46 4.29 -11.43
N ARG A 38 8.67 3.76 -11.69
CA ARG A 38 9.69 3.50 -10.66
C ARG A 38 10.36 4.76 -10.08
N ASP A 39 10.22 5.90 -10.75
CA ASP A 39 10.75 7.20 -10.37
C ASP A 39 9.68 8.10 -9.71
N HIS A 40 8.59 7.50 -9.22
CA HIS A 40 7.51 8.23 -8.60
C HIS A 40 7.96 8.94 -7.31
N PRO A 41 7.54 10.20 -7.07
CA PRO A 41 8.03 11.03 -5.94
C PRO A 41 7.70 10.46 -4.55
N ASN A 42 6.71 9.57 -4.46
CA ASN A 42 6.37 8.88 -3.20
C ASN A 42 7.17 7.58 -2.99
N LEU A 43 8.22 7.34 -3.77
CA LEU A 43 9.18 6.26 -3.53
C LEU A 43 10.47 6.83 -2.93
N ASN A 44 10.99 6.18 -1.89
CA ASN A 44 12.31 6.52 -1.36
C ASN A 44 13.45 5.88 -2.18
N ALA A 45 14.70 6.17 -1.82
CA ALA A 45 15.88 5.62 -2.47
C ALA A 45 15.98 4.08 -2.41
N SER A 46 15.31 3.45 -1.45
CA SER A 46 15.22 1.99 -1.31
C SER A 46 14.13 1.36 -2.20
N GLY A 47 13.34 2.19 -2.89
CA GLY A 47 12.20 1.74 -3.70
C GLY A 47 10.96 1.39 -2.87
N GLU A 48 10.86 1.93 -1.65
CA GLU A 48 9.69 1.74 -0.79
C GLU A 48 8.71 2.91 -0.97
N TRP A 49 7.42 2.60 -0.93
CA TRP A 49 6.37 3.61 -0.93
C TRP A 49 6.31 4.27 0.44
N VAL A 50 6.54 5.58 0.46
CA VAL A 50 6.50 6.42 1.65
C VAL A 50 5.24 7.29 1.74
N ASP A 51 4.89 7.64 2.97
CA ASP A 51 3.87 8.64 3.27
C ASP A 51 4.39 10.09 3.04
N ARG A 52 3.54 11.08 3.33
CA ARG A 52 3.86 12.51 3.18
C ARG A 52 5.00 13.00 4.09
N TRP A 53 5.41 12.22 5.09
CA TRP A 53 6.51 12.53 6.02
C TRP A 53 7.78 11.74 5.71
N SER A 54 7.81 11.06 4.55
CA SER A 54 8.91 10.21 4.08
C SER A 54 9.11 8.93 4.90
N THR A 55 8.10 8.47 5.63
CA THR A 55 8.14 7.20 6.36
C THR A 55 7.57 6.09 5.47
N PRO A 56 8.24 4.92 5.37
CA PRO A 56 7.69 3.78 4.63
C PRO A 56 6.30 3.38 5.13
N LEU A 57 5.36 3.24 4.21
CA LEU A 57 4.02 2.73 4.52
C LEU A 57 4.11 1.27 4.98
N PHE A 58 3.27 0.91 5.95
CA PHE A 58 3.12 -0.47 6.37
C PHE A 58 1.91 -1.10 5.68
N PHE A 59 2.12 -2.24 5.03
CA PHE A 59 1.07 -3.01 4.37
C PHE A 59 0.74 -4.25 5.19
N HIS A 60 -0.52 -4.39 5.58
CA HIS A 60 -1.00 -5.51 6.37
C HIS A 60 -2.10 -6.24 5.60
N HIS A 61 -1.79 -7.46 5.16
CA HIS A 61 -2.76 -8.34 4.49
C HIS A 61 -3.68 -8.97 5.53
N LEU A 62 -4.92 -8.47 5.61
CA LEU A 62 -5.93 -9.00 6.53
C LEU A 62 -6.65 -10.23 5.95
N ALA A 63 -6.83 -10.25 4.62
CA ALA A 63 -7.42 -11.36 3.89
C ALA A 63 -6.90 -11.40 2.45
N SER A 64 -7.25 -12.44 1.70
CA SER A 64 -6.86 -12.57 0.28
C SER A 64 -7.32 -11.40 -0.59
N ASP A 65 -8.39 -10.71 -0.20
CA ASP A 65 -8.98 -9.58 -0.91
C ASP A 65 -9.12 -8.32 -0.05
N VAL A 66 -8.41 -8.24 1.08
CA VAL A 66 -8.41 -7.07 1.98
C VAL A 66 -6.97 -6.73 2.39
N ILE A 67 -6.56 -5.51 2.11
CA ILE A 67 -5.25 -4.96 2.49
C ILE A 67 -5.43 -3.67 3.29
N GLU A 68 -4.82 -3.60 4.46
CA GLU A 68 -4.70 -2.38 5.27
C GLU A 68 -3.36 -1.71 4.94
N ILE A 69 -3.39 -0.39 4.79
CA ILE A 69 -2.25 0.49 4.55
C ILE A 69 -2.18 1.48 5.70
N ARG A 70 -1.03 1.55 6.35
CA ARG A 70 -0.80 2.40 7.52
C ARG A 70 0.35 3.38 7.26
N SER A 71 0.08 4.65 7.52
CA SER A 71 1.01 5.77 7.50
C SER A 71 1.37 6.11 8.93
N ALA A 72 2.65 6.24 9.24
CA ALA A 72 3.15 6.47 10.61
C ALA A 72 2.96 7.92 11.10
N GLY A 73 2.44 8.82 10.27
CA GLY A 73 2.10 10.16 10.69
C GLY A 73 3.32 11.09 10.86
N PRO A 74 3.11 12.31 11.36
CA PRO A 74 4.19 13.23 11.68
C PRO A 74 5.25 12.69 12.65
N ASP A 75 4.88 11.83 13.59
CA ASP A 75 5.80 11.32 14.61
C ASP A 75 6.71 10.19 14.11
N ARG A 76 6.39 9.64 12.93
CA ARG A 76 7.11 8.58 12.22
C ARG A 76 7.22 7.27 13.01
N THR A 77 6.34 7.07 13.99
CA THR A 77 6.31 5.90 14.85
C THR A 77 5.04 5.11 14.56
N LEU A 78 5.19 3.92 13.99
CA LEU A 78 4.03 3.05 13.76
C LEU A 78 3.34 2.68 15.07
N TYR A 79 2.01 2.58 14.99
CA TYR A 79 1.10 2.30 16.11
C TYR A 79 1.05 3.43 17.15
N SER A 80 1.28 4.66 16.71
CA SER A 80 1.04 5.87 17.49
C SER A 80 -0.39 6.40 17.29
N ALA A 81 -0.73 7.49 17.99
CA ALA A 81 -2.05 8.11 17.91
C ALA A 81 -2.27 8.91 16.62
N ASP A 82 -1.21 9.28 15.89
CA ASP A 82 -1.26 10.03 14.64
C ASP A 82 -1.18 9.15 13.38
N ASP A 83 -1.11 7.83 13.56
CA ASP A 83 -1.22 6.86 12.48
C ASP A 83 -2.50 7.08 11.65
N VAL A 84 -2.35 7.06 10.33
CA VAL A 84 -3.47 7.09 9.39
C VAL A 84 -3.58 5.74 8.70
N VAL A 85 -4.78 5.15 8.74
CA VAL A 85 -5.07 3.82 8.19
C VAL A 85 -6.08 3.94 7.04
N GLY A 86 -5.87 3.20 5.95
CA GLY A 86 -6.82 3.06 4.84
C GLY A 86 -6.63 1.75 4.05
N GLY A 87 -7.49 1.45 3.06
CA GLY A 87 -7.35 0.30 2.15
C GLY A 87 -8.62 -0.54 1.93
N SER A 88 -9.11 -0.73 0.69
CA SER A 88 -10.47 -1.28 0.42
C SER A 88 -10.54 -2.74 -0.02
N PRO A 89 -11.73 -3.41 0.11
CA PRO A 89 -12.84 -3.17 -0.82
C PRO A 89 -14.05 -2.35 -0.35
N GLU A 90 -14.24 -2.08 0.94
CA GLU A 90 -15.13 -0.98 1.40
C GLU A 90 -14.36 0.01 2.30
N GLU A 91 -13.02 -0.13 2.26
CA GLU A 91 -11.90 0.60 2.87
C GLU A 91 -11.41 0.17 4.28
N LEU A 92 -12.18 -0.64 4.97
CA LEU A 92 -12.93 0.01 6.02
C LEU A 92 -14.14 -0.90 6.20
N ARG A 93 -15.08 -1.01 5.26
CA ARG A 93 -16.51 -1.35 5.55
C ARG A 93 -17.14 -0.28 6.50
N ALA A 94 -16.31 0.33 7.34
CA ALA A 94 -16.18 1.64 7.99
C ALA A 94 -15.03 1.38 9.00
N ASN A 95 -14.65 2.27 9.89
CA ASN A 95 -14.08 1.81 11.17
C ASN A 95 -15.20 1.07 12.00
N ILE A 96 -15.82 -0.01 11.46
CA ILE A 96 -17.08 -0.69 11.89
C ILE A 96 -16.94 -1.44 13.22
N ARG A 97 -16.69 -0.71 14.29
CA ARG A 97 -17.56 -0.62 15.48
C ARG A 97 -17.05 0.59 16.25
N ARG A 98 -17.51 1.78 15.86
CA ARG A 98 -17.98 2.68 16.91
C ARG A 98 -19.33 2.17 17.39
#